data_AF-A0A9P5JDQ5-F1
#
_entry.id   AF-A0A9P5JDQ5-F1
#
_cell.length_a   1.000
_cell.length_b   1.000
_cell.length_c   1.000
_cell.angle_alpha   90.00
_cell.angle_beta   90.00
_cell.angle_gamma   90.00
#
_symmetry.space_group_name_H-M   'P 1'
#
loop_
_entity.id
_entity.type
_entity.pdbx_description
1 polymer ?
#
loop_
_entity_poly.entity_id
_entity_poly.type
_entity_poly.pdbx_seq_one_letter_code
_entity_poly.pdbx_strand_id
1 'polypeptide(L)'
;DVIEVLSARFAADYDLLERKNAVLMEEYKAYYESWTHHRQRLDRLAAVRARKQGLLNGDENSGRGGRRGAISLADTARSDLELDQIMASLVNEDLTNPEILSRKNIATIPDMLVTTDPRQLEVMYDDRNGLVKDPEAFTRELLNPGFWTESEKKKFVDAYLATPKQFGRI
;
A
#
# COMPACT_ATOMS: atom_id res chain seq x y z
N ASP A 1 15.10 -2.04 51.75
CA ASP A 1 16.06 -1.20 51.01
C ASP A 1 16.46 -1.70 49.61
N VAL A 2 16.21 -2.96 49.22
CA VAL A 2 16.49 -3.42 47.83
C VAL A 2 15.49 -2.89 46.80
N ILE A 3 14.21 -2.75 47.20
CA ILE A 3 13.13 -2.28 46.31
C ILE A 3 13.35 -0.82 45.90
N GLU A 4 13.76 0.04 46.83
CA GLU A 4 14.02 1.46 46.54
C GLU A 4 15.22 1.67 45.61
N VAL A 5 16.29 0.87 45.79
CA VAL A 5 17.46 0.91 44.91
C VAL A 5 17.11 0.47 43.49
N LEU A 6 16.27 -0.57 43.35
CA LEU A 6 15.80 -1.02 42.04
C LEU A 6 14.88 0.01 41.39
N SER A 7 13.95 0.63 42.13
CA SER A 7 13.08 1.67 41.57
C SER A 7 13.86 2.90 41.11
N ALA A 8 14.87 3.32 41.87
CA ALA A 8 15.73 4.44 41.48
C ALA A 8 16.54 4.14 40.23
N ARG A 9 17.00 2.89 40.06
CA ARG A 9 17.72 2.46 38.86
C ARG A 9 16.81 2.39 37.64
N PHE A 10 15.61 1.84 37.78
CA PHE A 10 14.64 1.84 36.68
C PHE A 10 14.27 3.27 36.27
N ALA A 11 14.06 4.18 37.22
CA ALA A 11 13.80 5.59 36.91
C ALA A 11 14.96 6.23 36.12
N ALA A 12 16.22 5.98 36.52
CA ALA A 12 17.39 6.48 35.79
C ALA A 12 17.51 5.86 34.38
N ASP A 13 17.18 4.58 34.22
CA ASP A 13 17.18 3.90 32.92
C ASP A 13 16.06 4.45 32.01
N TYR A 14 14.89 4.77 32.56
CA TYR A 14 13.80 5.43 31.84
C TYR A 14 14.21 6.83 31.37
N ASP A 15 14.80 7.65 32.25
CA ASP A 15 15.28 8.99 31.89
C ASP A 15 16.34 8.94 30.76
N LEU A 16 17.24 7.96 30.82
CA LEU A 16 18.25 7.76 29.77
C LEU A 16 17.60 7.37 28.45
N LEU A 17 16.61 6.48 28.50
CA LEU A 17 15.88 6.02 27.32
C LEU A 17 15.08 7.16 26.68
N GLU A 18 14.41 7.99 27.48
CA GLU A 18 13.69 9.17 26.99
C GLU A 18 14.61 10.16 26.29
N ARG A 19 15.77 10.47 26.88
CA ARG A 19 16.77 11.35 26.26
C ARG A 19 17.27 10.77 24.94
N LYS A 20 17.56 9.48 24.91
CA LYS A 20 18.02 8.79 23.69
C LYS A 20 16.94 8.81 22.60
N ASN A 21 15.68 8.56 22.97
CA ASN A 21 14.56 8.60 22.04
C ASN A 21 14.35 10.02 21.49
N ALA A 22 14.46 11.06 22.33
CA ALA A 22 14.34 12.44 21.87
C ALA A 22 15.40 12.80 20.82
N VAL A 23 16.66 12.45 21.07
CA VAL A 23 17.76 12.68 20.11
C VAL A 23 17.53 11.91 18.80
N LEU A 24 17.17 10.62 18.90
CA LEU A 24 16.91 9.80 17.72
C LEU A 24 15.72 10.31 16.89
N MET A 25 14.69 10.85 17.54
CA MET A 25 13.55 11.46 16.85
C MET A 25 13.96 12.73 16.08
N GLU A 26 14.81 13.58 16.66
CA GLU A 26 15.33 14.76 15.96
C GLU A 26 16.21 14.40 14.77
N GLU A 27 17.14 13.45 14.96
CA GLU A 27 17.99 12.93 13.89
C GLU A 27 17.15 12.31 12.77
N TYR A 28 16.17 11.46 13.13
CA TYR A 28 15.25 10.85 12.17
C TYR A 28 14.49 11.91 11.37
N LYS A 29 13.96 12.93 12.03
CA LYS A 29 13.23 14.02 11.37
C LYS A 29 14.12 14.74 10.35
N ALA A 30 15.35 15.08 10.72
CA ALA A 30 16.30 15.72 9.82
C ALA A 30 16.62 14.84 8.59
N TYR A 31 16.85 13.54 8.81
CA TYR A 31 17.07 12.59 7.71
C TYR A 31 15.83 12.44 6.83
N TYR A 32 14.64 12.35 7.42
CA TYR A 32 13.38 12.25 6.69
C TYR A 32 13.13 13.48 5.81
N GLU A 33 13.35 14.69 6.32
CA GLU A 33 13.25 15.92 5.53
C GLU A 33 14.24 15.92 4.36
N SER A 34 15.51 15.53 4.59
CA SER A 34 16.49 15.43 3.50
C SER A 34 16.10 14.39 2.44
N TRP A 35 15.55 13.25 2.87
CA TRP A 35 15.10 12.18 1.99
C TRP A 35 13.87 12.57 1.18
N THR A 36 12.89 13.23 1.78
CA THR A 36 11.69 13.70 1.06
C THR A 36 12.06 14.70 -0.03
N HIS A 37 12.98 15.63 0.23
CA HIS A 37 13.51 16.53 -0.80
C HIS A 37 14.24 15.77 -1.92
N HIS A 38 15.02 14.75 -1.57
CA HIS A 38 15.69 13.89 -2.55
C HIS A 38 14.67 13.13 -3.42
N ARG A 39 13.61 12.57 -2.82
CA ARG A 39 12.55 11.86 -3.53
C ARG A 39 11.81 12.76 -4.50
N GLN A 40 11.41 13.96 -4.07
CA GLN A 40 10.80 14.97 -4.94
C GLN A 40 11.70 15.34 -6.13
N ARG A 41 13.02 15.42 -5.92
CA ARG A 41 13.98 15.67 -7.00
C ARG A 41 13.99 14.51 -8.01
N LEU A 42 14.02 13.27 -7.53
CA LEU A 42 13.98 12.09 -8.40
C LEU A 42 12.67 12.01 -9.18
N ASP A 43 11.52 12.28 -8.54
CA ASP A 43 10.22 12.28 -9.20
C ASP A 43 10.15 13.32 -10.33
N ARG A 44 10.73 14.51 -10.10
CA ARG A 44 10.87 15.54 -11.15
C ARG A 44 11.72 15.05 -12.32
N LEU A 45 12.86 14.40 -12.03
CA LEU A 45 13.74 13.87 -13.07
C LEU A 45 13.08 12.74 -13.86
N ALA A 46 12.36 11.84 -13.18
CA ALA A 46 11.58 10.78 -13.81
C ALA A 46 10.48 11.35 -14.72
N ALA A 47 9.75 12.38 -14.26
CA ALA A 47 8.73 13.05 -15.06
C ALA A 47 9.32 13.73 -16.31
N VAL A 48 10.49 14.36 -16.21
CA VAL A 48 11.21 14.94 -17.36
C VAL A 48 11.64 13.84 -18.34
N ARG A 49 12.18 12.73 -17.85
CA ARG A 49 12.58 11.58 -18.69
C ARG A 49 11.39 10.97 -19.41
N ALA A 50 10.27 10.78 -18.71
CA ALA A 50 9.03 10.26 -19.28
C ALA A 50 8.45 11.21 -20.36
N ARG A 51 8.47 12.52 -20.12
CA ARG A 51 8.06 13.52 -21.14
C ARG A 51 8.97 13.48 -22.37
N LYS A 52 10.29 13.37 -22.18
CA LYS A 52 11.25 13.25 -23.29
C LYS A 52 10.99 11.97 -24.08
N GLN A 53 10.79 10.84 -23.40
CA GLN A 53 10.52 9.55 -24.05
C GLN A 53 9.17 9.52 -24.78
N GLY A 54 8.12 10.14 -24.19
CA GLY A 54 6.83 10.31 -24.86
C GLY A 54 6.89 11.21 -26.10
N LEU A 55 7.76 12.22 -26.10
CA LEU A 55 8.04 13.03 -27.30
C LEU A 55 8.74 12.21 -28.39
N LEU A 56 9.72 11.38 -28.04
CA LEU A 56 10.40 10.51 -29.00
C LEU A 56 9.44 9.46 -29.60
N ASN A 57 8.59 8.84 -28.78
CA ASN A 57 7.64 7.82 -29.24
C ASN A 57 6.45 8.43 -30.02
N GLY A 58 6.10 9.69 -29.77
CA GLY A 58 5.02 10.40 -30.48
C GLY A 58 5.37 10.79 -31.92
N ASP A 59 6.65 11.00 -32.22
CA ASP A 59 7.14 11.31 -33.56
C ASP A 59 7.21 10.06 -34.47
N GLU A 60 7.31 8.84 -33.91
CA GLU A 60 7.35 7.62 -34.73
C GLU A 60 5.98 7.23 -35.33
N ASN A 61 4.87 7.74 -34.77
CA ASN A 61 3.52 7.41 -35.25
C ASN A 61 2.84 8.54 -36.06
N SER A 62 3.49 9.70 -36.21
CA SER A 62 2.90 10.86 -36.89
C SER A 62 3.81 11.41 -38.00
N GLY A 63 4.00 10.60 -39.04
CA GLY A 63 4.30 11.11 -40.38
C GLY A 63 5.56 10.55 -41.00
N ARG A 64 5.39 9.48 -41.80
CA ARG A 64 5.79 9.43 -43.22
C ARG A 64 5.51 8.05 -43.79
N GLY A 65 4.36 7.92 -44.46
CA GLY A 65 4.14 6.89 -45.45
C GLY A 65 5.13 7.08 -46.60
N GLY A 66 6.23 6.33 -46.56
CA GLY A 66 7.27 6.31 -47.59
C GLY A 66 7.57 4.87 -47.96
N ARG A 67 7.00 4.41 -49.06
CA ARG A 67 7.23 3.09 -49.67
C ARG A 67 8.72 2.87 -49.91
N ARG A 68 9.38 2.02 -49.11
CA ARG A 68 10.52 1.15 -49.50
C ARG A 68 10.84 0.18 -48.37
N GLY A 69 11.07 -1.07 -48.77
CA GLY A 69 10.97 -2.27 -47.94
C GLY A 69 12.02 -2.43 -46.83
N ALA A 70 11.69 -3.38 -45.95
CA ALA A 70 12.56 -4.05 -45.00
C ALA A 70 13.17 -3.16 -43.91
N ILE A 71 12.41 -2.99 -42.80
CA ILE A 71 12.81 -3.01 -41.36
C ILE A 71 11.63 -2.38 -40.60
N SER A 72 10.51 -3.10 -40.56
CA SER A 72 9.37 -2.87 -39.66
C SER A 72 8.64 -4.20 -39.51
N LEU A 73 9.42 -5.26 -39.30
CA LEU A 73 8.96 -6.66 -39.25
C LEU A 73 8.75 -7.15 -37.81
N ALA A 74 9.05 -6.31 -36.81
CA ALA A 74 9.05 -6.74 -35.41
C ALA A 74 7.73 -6.50 -34.67
N ASP A 75 6.80 -5.72 -35.23
CA ASP A 75 5.67 -5.17 -34.46
C ASP A 75 4.29 -5.60 -34.98
N THR A 76 4.22 -6.62 -35.84
CA THR A 76 2.94 -7.15 -36.32
C THR A 76 3.02 -8.67 -36.46
N ALA A 77 2.32 -9.38 -35.58
CA ALA A 77 2.17 -10.84 -35.68
C ALA A 77 1.46 -11.19 -36.99
N ARG A 78 2.07 -12.05 -37.82
CA ARG A 78 1.50 -12.48 -39.10
C ARG A 78 0.63 -13.72 -38.96
N SER A 79 0.72 -14.42 -37.82
CA SER A 79 -0.11 -15.57 -37.49
C SER A 79 -0.38 -15.67 -35.97
N ASP A 80 -1.43 -16.41 -35.60
CA ASP A 80 -1.80 -16.67 -34.20
C ASP A 80 -0.68 -17.40 -33.43
N LEU A 81 0.06 -18.28 -34.13
CA LEU A 81 1.24 -18.96 -33.57
C LEU A 81 2.38 -17.98 -33.26
N GLU A 82 2.62 -17.00 -34.14
CA GLU A 82 3.63 -15.96 -33.88
C GLU A 82 3.20 -15.06 -32.72
N LEU A 83 1.91 -14.77 -32.60
CA LEU A 83 1.36 -14.02 -31.47
C LEU A 83 1.64 -14.74 -30.14
N ASP A 84 1.36 -16.05 -30.09
CA ASP A 84 1.63 -16.87 -28.89
C ASP A 84 3.12 -16.91 -28.55
N GLN A 85 4.00 -17.00 -29.55
CA GLN A 85 5.45 -16.98 -29.35
C GLN A 85 5.93 -15.63 -28.80
N ILE A 86 5.41 -14.53 -29.33
CA ILE A 86 5.72 -13.17 -28.86
C ILE A 86 5.24 -13.00 -27.41
N MET A 87 4.01 -13.44 -27.10
CA MET A 87 3.48 -13.37 -25.74
C MET A 87 4.29 -14.23 -24.76
N ALA A 88 4.66 -15.45 -25.13
CA ALA A 88 5.49 -16.31 -24.29
C ALA A 88 6.87 -15.70 -24.02
N SER A 89 7.47 -15.06 -25.04
CA SER A 89 8.74 -14.33 -24.89
C SER A 89 8.60 -13.14 -23.94
N LEU A 90 7.56 -12.32 -24.10
CA LEU A 90 7.30 -11.16 -23.24
C LEU A 90 7.06 -11.57 -21.77
N VAL A 91 6.31 -12.65 -21.54
CA VAL A 91 6.09 -13.17 -20.18
C VAL A 91 7.40 -13.61 -19.55
N ASN A 92 8.29 -14.26 -20.30
CA ASN A 92 9.59 -14.68 -19.78
C ASN A 92 10.53 -13.49 -19.51
N GLU A 93 10.47 -12.46 -20.35
CA GLU A 93 11.19 -11.20 -20.15
C GLU A 93 10.71 -10.50 -18.88
N ASP A 94 9.39 -10.42 -18.64
CA ASP A 94 8.81 -9.87 -17.41
C ASP A 94 9.22 -10.62 -16.14
N LEU A 95 9.47 -11.93 -16.25
CA LEU A 95 9.91 -12.78 -15.13
C LEU A 95 11.40 -12.68 -14.84
N THR A 96 12.21 -12.21 -15.79
CA THR A 96 13.68 -12.15 -15.66
C THR A 96 14.20 -10.72 -15.59
N ASN A 97 13.41 -9.73 -15.97
CA ASN A 97 13.81 -8.34 -16.00
C ASN A 97 13.89 -7.75 -14.57
N PRO A 98 15.08 -7.30 -14.11
CA PRO A 98 15.25 -6.77 -12.77
C PRO A 98 14.45 -5.48 -12.50
N GLU A 99 14.18 -4.65 -13.51
CA GLU A 99 13.36 -3.43 -13.37
C GLU A 99 11.89 -3.78 -13.08
N ILE A 100 11.37 -4.84 -13.69
CA ILE A 100 9.98 -5.29 -13.50
C ILE A 100 9.84 -6.02 -12.17
N LEU A 101 10.77 -6.91 -11.85
CA LEU A 101 10.81 -7.62 -10.58
C LEU A 101 11.00 -6.67 -9.39
N SER A 102 11.88 -5.67 -9.51
CA SER A 102 12.10 -4.69 -8.43
C SER A 102 10.85 -3.86 -8.15
N ARG A 103 10.09 -3.48 -9.16
CA ARG A 103 8.78 -2.82 -8.98
C ARG A 103 7.76 -3.69 -8.26
N LYS A 104 7.71 -4.99 -8.55
CA LYS A 104 6.80 -5.95 -7.88
C LYS A 104 7.24 -6.25 -6.45
N ASN A 105 8.54 -6.28 -6.21
CA ASN A 105 9.15 -6.60 -4.92
C ASN A 105 9.51 -5.36 -4.08
N ILE A 106 9.03 -4.17 -4.46
CA ILE A 106 9.30 -2.97 -3.68
C ILE A 106 8.47 -3.01 -2.39
N ALA A 107 9.15 -2.97 -1.25
CA ALA A 107 8.47 -2.82 0.02
C ALA A 107 7.87 -1.41 0.07
N THR A 108 6.54 -1.32 0.13
CA THR A 108 5.86 -0.06 0.47
C THR A 108 5.96 0.09 1.97
N ILE A 109 6.95 0.86 2.43
CA ILE A 109 7.08 1.22 3.84
C ILE A 109 5.94 2.22 4.14
N PRO A 110 5.01 1.91 5.05
CA PRO A 110 3.99 2.87 5.47
C PRO A 110 4.64 4.13 6.03
N ASP A 111 3.96 5.28 5.95
CA ASP A 111 4.44 6.50 6.59
C ASP A 111 4.66 6.22 8.09
N MET A 112 5.91 6.40 8.54
CA MET A 112 6.25 6.30 9.94
C MET A 112 5.48 7.39 10.67
N LEU A 113 4.62 7.01 11.63
CA LEU A 113 3.90 7.96 12.46
C LEU A 113 4.91 8.76 13.29
N VAL A 114 5.29 9.95 12.81
CA VAL A 114 6.06 10.93 13.58
C VAL A 114 5.09 11.64 14.50
N THR A 115 4.64 10.93 15.52
CA THR A 115 3.74 11.47 16.52
C THR A 115 4.59 11.99 17.69
N THR A 116 4.55 13.30 17.92
CA THR A 116 5.10 13.95 19.12
C THR A 116 4.21 13.79 20.37
N ASP A 117 2.99 13.27 20.21
CA ASP A 117 2.02 13.11 21.28
C ASP A 117 1.79 11.62 21.62
N PRO A 118 2.32 11.11 22.75
CA PRO A 118 2.24 9.70 23.15
C PRO A 118 0.82 9.11 23.12
N ARG A 119 -0.21 9.96 23.23
CA ARG A 119 -1.62 9.57 23.20
C ARG A 119 -2.10 9.05 21.84
N GLN A 120 -1.50 9.48 20.73
CA GLN A 120 -1.89 8.97 19.40
C GLN A 120 -1.23 7.62 19.09
N LEU A 121 -0.24 7.21 19.91
CA LEU A 121 0.43 5.91 19.88
C LEU A 121 -0.16 4.93 20.92
N GLU A 122 -1.32 5.23 21.52
CA GLU A 122 -2.11 4.26 22.30
C GLU A 122 -2.71 3.17 21.39
N VAL A 123 -1.90 2.57 20.51
CA VAL A 123 -2.14 1.23 20.03
C VAL A 123 -1.81 0.32 21.20
N MET A 124 -2.77 0.17 22.11
CA MET A 124 -2.64 -0.85 23.14
C MET A 124 -2.46 -2.19 22.46
N TYR A 125 -1.39 -2.89 22.80
CA TYR A 125 -1.19 -4.26 22.37
C TYR A 125 -2.36 -5.09 22.91
N ASP A 126 -3.23 -5.56 22.02
CA ASP A 126 -4.30 -6.49 22.38
C ASP A 126 -3.72 -7.91 22.48
N ASP A 127 -3.22 -8.24 23.67
CA ASP A 127 -2.67 -9.57 24.01
C ASP A 127 -3.75 -10.68 24.07
N ARG A 128 -5.01 -10.36 23.77
CA ARG A 128 -6.09 -11.35 23.88
C ARG A 128 -6.04 -12.39 22.77
N ASN A 129 -5.21 -12.25 21.74
CA ASN A 129 -5.05 -13.20 20.62
C ASN A 129 -6.39 -13.67 19.99
N GLY A 130 -7.48 -12.90 20.16
CA GLY A 130 -8.83 -13.35 19.79
C GLY A 130 -9.34 -14.57 20.56
N LEU A 131 -8.82 -14.88 21.75
CA LEU A 131 -9.25 -16.01 22.57
C LEU A 131 -10.67 -15.80 23.08
N VAL A 132 -11.62 -16.49 22.44
CA VAL A 132 -13.01 -16.55 22.86
C VAL A 132 -13.16 -17.65 23.91
N LYS A 133 -13.30 -17.26 25.19
CA LYS A 133 -13.46 -18.21 26.31
C LYS A 133 -14.79 -18.97 26.28
N ASP A 134 -15.83 -18.32 25.78
CA ASP A 134 -17.17 -18.90 25.60
C ASP A 134 -17.71 -18.55 24.20
N PRO A 135 -17.59 -19.47 23.24
CA PRO A 135 -18.07 -19.25 21.88
C PRO A 135 -19.58 -19.05 21.78
N GLU A 136 -20.37 -19.66 22.67
CA GLU A 136 -21.83 -19.54 22.62
C GLU A 136 -22.29 -18.17 23.11
N ALA A 137 -21.69 -17.65 24.18
CA ALA A 137 -21.98 -16.29 24.65
C ALA A 137 -21.55 -15.24 23.61
N PHE A 138 -20.34 -15.37 23.06
CA PHE A 138 -19.82 -14.46 22.04
C PHE A 138 -20.70 -14.45 20.78
N THR A 139 -21.05 -15.62 20.25
CA THR A 139 -21.91 -15.69 19.06
C THR A 139 -23.31 -15.16 19.33
N ARG A 140 -23.88 -15.40 20.51
CA ARG A 140 -25.22 -14.90 20.89
C ARG A 140 -25.28 -13.38 20.95
N GLU A 141 -24.20 -12.71 21.37
CA GLU A 141 -24.10 -11.25 21.34
C GLU A 141 -24.02 -10.70 19.90
N LEU A 142 -23.24 -11.34 19.01
CA LEU A 142 -23.21 -10.99 17.58
C LEU A 142 -24.56 -11.25 16.88
N LEU A 143 -25.25 -12.33 17.29
CA LEU A 143 -26.54 -12.76 16.75
C LEU A 143 -27.72 -12.03 17.39
N ASN A 144 -27.50 -11.03 18.24
CA ASN A 144 -28.55 -10.18 18.77
C ASN A 144 -28.64 -8.90 17.91
N PRO A 145 -29.42 -8.89 16.81
CA PRO A 145 -29.68 -7.69 16.01
C PRO A 145 -30.64 -6.77 16.74
N GLY A 146 -30.34 -6.44 18.00
CA GLY A 146 -31.23 -5.79 18.96
C GLY A 146 -31.69 -4.37 18.61
N PHE A 147 -31.54 -3.92 17.37
CA PHE A 147 -31.77 -2.53 16.97
C PHE A 147 -32.49 -2.34 15.64
N TRP A 148 -33.07 -3.37 15.02
CA TRP A 148 -33.89 -3.16 13.82
C TRP A 148 -35.31 -2.76 14.20
N THR A 149 -35.64 -1.49 14.02
CA THR A 149 -37.00 -0.99 14.14
C THR A 149 -37.89 -1.57 13.03
N GLU A 150 -39.20 -1.65 13.27
CA GLU A 150 -40.14 -2.23 12.31
C GLU A 150 -40.17 -1.44 10.99
N SER A 151 -39.89 -0.14 11.04
CA SER A 151 -39.78 0.71 9.85
C SER A 151 -38.53 0.41 9.02
N GLU A 152 -37.39 0.11 9.66
CA GLU A 152 -36.15 -0.28 8.98
C GLU A 152 -36.28 -1.63 8.30
N LYS A 153 -36.91 -2.61 8.97
CA LYS A 153 -37.18 -3.93 8.37
C LYS A 153 -38.01 -3.79 7.10
N LYS A 154 -39.05 -2.96 7.13
CA LYS A 154 -39.90 -2.73 5.95
C LYS A 154 -39.12 -2.12 4.79
N LYS A 155 -38.32 -1.08 5.06
CA LYS A 155 -37.45 -0.46 4.03
C LYS A 155 -36.46 -1.45 3.44
N PHE A 156 -35.86 -2.29 4.27
CA PHE A 156 -34.94 -3.32 3.81
C PHE A 156 -35.63 -4.34 2.91
N VAL A 157 -36.83 -4.82 3.28
CA VAL A 157 -37.61 -5.74 2.43
C VAL A 157 -37.96 -5.10 1.10
N ASP A 158 -38.45 -3.86 1.11
CA ASP A 158 -38.84 -3.14 -0.12
C ASP A 158 -37.63 -2.92 -1.05
N ALA A 159 -36.49 -2.51 -0.48
CA ALA A 159 -35.24 -2.32 -1.24
C ALA A 159 -34.63 -3.64 -1.71
N TYR A 160 -34.74 -4.72 -0.93
CA TYR A 160 -34.27 -6.05 -1.32
C TYR A 160 -35.10 -6.65 -2.45
N LEU A 161 -36.43 -6.42 -2.46
CA LEU A 161 -37.30 -6.82 -3.56
C LEU A 161 -36.97 -6.06 -4.86
N ALA A 162 -36.60 -4.78 -4.75
CA ALA A 162 -36.19 -3.97 -5.90
C ALA A 162 -34.81 -4.36 -6.45
N THR A 163 -33.85 -4.66 -5.57
CA THR A 163 -32.47 -5.02 -5.95
C THR A 163 -31.96 -6.21 -5.14
N PRO A 164 -32.26 -7.46 -5.57
CA PRO A 164 -31.95 -8.63 -4.77
C PRO A 164 -30.44 -8.84 -4.61
N LYS A 165 -30.01 -9.13 -3.38
CA LYS A 165 -28.62 -9.45 -3.00
C LYS A 165 -27.59 -8.33 -3.30
N GLN A 166 -28.04 -7.10 -3.48
CA GLN A 166 -27.17 -5.92 -3.61
C GLN A 166 -27.11 -5.14 -2.29
N PHE A 167 -26.53 -5.75 -1.24
CA PHE A 167 -26.50 -5.17 0.11
C PHE A 167 -25.72 -3.86 0.24
N GLY A 168 -24.81 -3.54 -0.68
CA GLY A 168 -24.15 -2.24 -0.70
C GLY A 168 -25.05 -1.08 -1.15
N ARG A 169 -26.21 -1.39 -1.73
CA ARG A 169 -27.19 -0.41 -2.24
C ARG A 169 -28.43 -0.28 -1.36
N ILE A 170 -28.74 -1.33 -0.60
CA ILE A 170 -29.86 -1.39 0.35
C ILE A 170 -29.45 -0.72 1.67
#